data_AF-A0A2V6YTD2-F1
#
_entry.id   AF-A0A2V6YTD2-F1
#
_cell.length_a   1.000
_cell.length_b   1.000
_cell.length_c   1.000
_cell.angle_alpha   90.00
_cell.angle_beta   90.00
_cell.angle_gamma   90.00
#
_symmetry.space_group_name_H-M   'P 1'
#
loop_
_entity.id
_entity.type
_entity.pdbx_description
1 polymer ?
#
loop_
_entity_poly.entity_id
_entity_poly.type
_entity_poly.pdbx_seq_one_letter_code
_entity_poly.pdbx_strand_id
1 'polypeptide(L)'
;MRARCDPPGRSLPAGGGRAPSRRACGGAPRPPEEALHPPGLPALGLTVPSGVKRRLVDWLACPACRGTLALTRAVPEADDIREGELACVACGARYPIARSIPRLLPPALADEARATAERFGYEWTRFAEIRPEYEPQMLGWIAPVGRDAFVGARVLDAGCGKGRHLRLAAAFGAKEVIGIDLGPAVDAAAQNTGDLDNVHVVQGDLTRPPFRPESMDLIYSIGVLHHLPEPEAGFRALAPLLVPGGRFVAWLYAREGNGWVLALVDPVRRLTSRLPLPLVSGLAWVVTVPLWIALRLLYAPARTRPPLARTLPYASYLMDLVPFPFREVHSIAFDQLLAPVAHYMRRAHVERCFAQGGVALESLRWHHTNSWAASGTRGMGR
;
A
#
# COMPACT_ATOMS: atom_id res chain seq x y z
N MET A 1 -42.77 -49.58 -59.78
CA MET A 1 -43.10 -48.42 -60.67
C MET A 1 -41.98 -47.40 -60.52
N ARG A 2 -41.31 -46.88 -61.56
CA ARG A 2 -41.75 -45.87 -62.57
C ARG A 2 -42.33 -44.61 -61.90
N ALA A 3 -41.92 -43.37 -62.17
CA ALA A 3 -40.94 -42.76 -63.12
C ALA A 3 -40.42 -41.43 -62.50
N ARG A 4 -39.18 -40.94 -62.71
CA ARG A 4 -38.67 -40.08 -63.82
C ARG A 4 -39.60 -38.96 -64.33
N CYS A 5 -39.14 -37.72 -64.22
CA CYS A 5 -39.40 -36.57 -65.11
C CYS A 5 -38.13 -35.67 -65.15
N ASP A 6 -37.76 -35.15 -66.34
CA ASP A 6 -36.53 -34.37 -66.63
C ASP A 6 -36.59 -33.90 -68.13
N PRO A 7 -35.73 -32.98 -68.63
CA PRO A 7 -35.11 -31.78 -68.04
C PRO A 7 -35.71 -30.52 -68.78
N PRO A 8 -35.14 -29.86 -69.83
CA PRO A 8 -33.79 -29.34 -70.18
C PRO A 8 -33.65 -27.79 -70.06
N GLY A 9 -32.46 -27.19 -70.32
CA GLY A 9 -32.27 -25.72 -70.19
C GLY A 9 -31.00 -25.01 -70.74
N ARG A 10 -30.18 -25.63 -71.62
CA ARG A 10 -29.07 -25.00 -72.40
C ARG A 10 -27.85 -24.42 -71.62
N SER A 11 -26.82 -24.01 -72.38
CA SER A 11 -25.39 -24.07 -71.97
C SER A 11 -24.49 -22.93 -72.52
N LEU A 12 -23.57 -22.43 -71.68
CA LEU A 12 -22.22 -21.85 -71.99
C LEU A 12 -22.12 -20.49 -72.76
N PRO A 13 -20.97 -19.75 -72.77
CA PRO A 13 -19.76 -19.77 -71.90
C PRO A 13 -19.14 -18.37 -71.51
N ALA A 14 -18.00 -18.43 -70.81
CA ALA A 14 -16.78 -17.58 -70.95
C ALA A 14 -16.56 -16.26 -70.15
N GLY A 15 -15.29 -16.04 -69.76
CA GLY A 15 -14.71 -14.84 -69.12
C GLY A 15 -14.60 -14.95 -67.59
N GLY A 16 -13.44 -14.90 -66.93
CA GLY A 16 -12.09 -14.50 -67.35
C GLY A 16 -11.61 -13.30 -66.52
N GLY A 17 -11.03 -13.53 -65.33
CA GLY A 17 -10.60 -12.44 -64.44
C GLY A 17 -9.67 -12.92 -63.32
N ARG A 18 -8.47 -12.31 -63.22
CA ARG A 18 -7.45 -12.60 -62.21
C ARG A 18 -7.82 -12.01 -60.83
N ALA A 19 -7.24 -12.58 -59.78
CA ALA A 19 -7.37 -12.12 -58.40
C ALA A 19 -6.81 -10.70 -58.16
N PRO A 20 -7.40 -9.92 -57.25
CA PRO A 20 -6.73 -8.79 -56.61
C PRO A 20 -6.18 -9.12 -55.22
N SER A 21 -5.07 -8.46 -54.92
CA SER A 21 -4.21 -8.52 -53.74
C SER A 21 -4.87 -8.42 -52.36
N ARG A 22 -4.16 -9.00 -51.37
CA ARG A 22 -4.33 -8.73 -49.93
C ARG A 22 -4.36 -7.21 -49.67
N ARG A 23 -5.43 -6.69 -49.09
CA ARG A 23 -5.39 -5.39 -48.39
C ARG A 23 -4.96 -5.61 -46.95
N ALA A 24 -3.96 -4.85 -46.51
CA ALA A 24 -3.58 -4.79 -45.11
C ALA A 24 -4.68 -4.08 -44.31
N CYS A 25 -5.16 -4.69 -43.23
CA CYS A 25 -5.95 -3.97 -42.23
C CYS A 25 -5.01 -3.04 -41.46
N GLY A 26 -5.21 -1.73 -41.58
CA GLY A 26 -4.42 -0.73 -40.87
C GLY A 26 -4.60 -0.87 -39.36
N GLY A 27 -3.50 -0.74 -38.63
CA GLY A 27 -3.55 -0.69 -37.17
C GLY A 27 -4.29 0.56 -36.68
N ALA A 28 -5.10 0.41 -35.63
CA ALA A 28 -5.68 1.56 -34.95
C ALA A 28 -4.57 2.49 -34.43
N PRO A 29 -4.74 3.83 -34.50
CA PRO A 29 -3.74 4.76 -33.99
C PRO A 29 -3.55 4.56 -32.47
N ARG A 30 -2.30 4.62 -32.02
CA ARG A 30 -1.98 4.68 -30.58
C ARG A 30 -2.63 5.92 -29.97
N PRO A 31 -3.25 5.85 -28.78
CA PRO A 31 -3.61 7.06 -28.05
C PRO A 31 -2.34 7.85 -27.68
N PRO A 32 -2.41 9.19 -27.60
CA PRO A 32 -1.27 10.01 -27.19
C PRO A 32 -0.84 9.71 -25.75
N GLU A 33 0.46 9.83 -25.49
CA GLU A 33 1.15 9.43 -24.25
C GLU A 33 0.75 10.23 -22.99
N GLU A 34 -0.06 11.28 -23.14
CA GLU A 34 -0.34 12.27 -22.09
C GLU A 34 -1.54 11.93 -21.19
N ALA A 35 -2.27 10.84 -21.46
CA ALA A 35 -3.54 10.52 -20.79
C ALA A 35 -3.45 9.72 -19.47
N LEU A 36 -2.25 9.51 -18.91
CA LEU A 36 -2.03 8.70 -17.68
C LEU A 36 -1.57 9.49 -16.45
N HIS A 37 -1.39 10.80 -16.55
CA HIS A 37 -1.05 11.66 -15.41
C HIS A 37 -2.24 12.52 -14.99
N PRO A 38 -2.86 12.29 -13.81
CA PRO A 38 -3.71 13.32 -13.22
C PRO A 38 -2.87 14.60 -12.99
N PRO A 39 -3.47 15.79 -13.07
CA PRO A 39 -2.74 17.05 -12.93
C PRO A 39 -1.97 17.06 -11.61
N GLY A 40 -0.64 17.13 -11.72
CA GLY A 40 0.25 16.90 -10.59
C GLY A 40 0.01 17.90 -9.46
N LEU A 41 0.01 17.39 -8.23
CA LEU A 41 0.29 18.23 -7.06
C LEU A 41 1.59 19.01 -7.35
N PRO A 42 1.65 20.32 -7.03
CA PRO A 42 2.79 21.15 -7.41
C PRO A 42 4.08 20.52 -6.87
N ALA A 43 5.10 20.44 -7.73
CA ALA A 43 6.40 19.92 -7.38
C ALA A 43 7.01 20.83 -6.29
N LEU A 44 6.81 20.43 -5.03
CA LEU A 44 7.58 20.93 -3.91
C LEU A 44 9.05 20.73 -4.29
N GLY A 45 9.85 21.80 -4.24
CA GLY A 45 11.24 21.84 -4.72
C GLY A 45 12.18 21.03 -3.81
N LEU A 46 12.04 19.72 -3.85
CA LEU A 46 12.64 18.77 -2.91
C LEU A 46 13.73 17.96 -3.63
N THR A 47 14.96 18.08 -3.15
CA THR A 47 16.09 17.25 -3.58
C THR A 47 15.93 15.84 -3.01
N VAL A 48 15.97 14.81 -3.87
CA VAL A 48 15.87 13.40 -3.50
C VAL A 48 17.26 12.74 -3.60
N PRO A 49 17.86 12.24 -2.50
CA PRO A 49 19.16 11.53 -2.53
C PRO A 49 19.04 9.99 -2.45
N SER A 50 20.10 9.32 -2.93
CA SER A 50 20.25 7.88 -3.21
C SER A 50 19.25 7.31 -4.23
N GLY A 51 19.73 6.39 -5.07
CA GLY A 51 18.98 5.85 -6.21
C GLY A 51 18.32 4.50 -5.90
N VAL A 52 17.79 3.85 -6.94
CA VAL A 52 17.48 2.41 -6.85
C VAL A 52 18.79 1.64 -6.73
N LYS A 53 19.04 1.15 -5.52
CA LYS A 53 20.23 0.35 -5.21
C LYS A 53 20.12 -0.97 -5.97
N ARG A 54 21.15 -1.34 -6.74
CA ARG A 54 21.09 -2.46 -7.71
C ARG A 54 20.54 -3.76 -7.11
N ARG A 55 20.92 -4.07 -5.88
CA ARG A 55 20.49 -5.25 -5.11
C ARG A 55 18.96 -5.36 -4.88
N LEU A 56 18.22 -4.25 -4.93
CA LEU A 56 16.75 -4.29 -4.90
C LEU A 56 16.19 -5.09 -6.09
N VAL A 57 16.80 -4.94 -7.27
CA VAL A 57 16.36 -5.60 -8.52
C VAL A 57 16.39 -7.13 -8.40
N ASP A 58 17.30 -7.67 -7.58
CA ASP A 58 17.41 -9.10 -7.30
C ASP A 58 16.24 -9.66 -6.48
N TRP A 59 15.48 -8.80 -5.79
CA TRP A 59 14.26 -9.20 -5.07
C TRP A 59 12.99 -8.85 -5.84
N LEU A 60 13.07 -8.08 -6.92
CA LEU A 60 11.91 -7.73 -7.74
C LEU A 60 11.44 -8.88 -8.65
N ALA A 61 10.14 -8.88 -8.91
CA ALA A 61 9.43 -9.76 -9.84
C ALA A 61 8.34 -8.97 -10.57
N CYS A 62 8.03 -9.33 -11.82
CA CYS A 62 6.99 -8.66 -12.59
C CYS A 62 5.61 -8.79 -11.92
N PRO A 63 4.89 -7.70 -11.61
CA PRO A 63 3.57 -7.76 -10.99
C PRO A 63 2.49 -8.38 -11.90
N ALA A 64 2.72 -8.45 -13.22
CA ALA A 64 1.78 -9.04 -14.17
C ALA A 64 1.91 -10.57 -14.33
N CYS A 65 3.13 -11.12 -14.29
CA CYS A 65 3.38 -12.55 -14.58
C CYS A 65 4.37 -13.25 -13.64
N ARG A 66 4.87 -12.57 -12.59
CA ARG A 66 5.90 -13.04 -11.64
C ARG A 66 7.30 -13.32 -12.26
N GLY A 67 7.47 -13.14 -13.57
CA GLY A 67 8.74 -13.34 -14.26
C GLY A 67 9.81 -12.29 -13.92
N THR A 68 11.07 -12.61 -14.25
CA THR A 68 12.25 -11.75 -14.01
C THR A 68 12.11 -10.39 -14.69
N LEU A 69 12.46 -9.32 -13.95
CA LEU A 69 12.65 -7.98 -14.49
C LEU A 69 14.13 -7.76 -14.79
N ALA A 70 14.43 -7.21 -15.97
CA ALA A 70 15.76 -6.79 -16.38
C ALA A 70 15.79 -5.27 -16.57
N LEU A 71 16.90 -4.64 -16.19
CA LEU A 71 17.13 -3.20 -16.35
C LEU A 71 17.49 -2.92 -17.82
N THR A 72 16.55 -2.34 -18.58
CA THR A 72 16.71 -2.03 -20.01
C THR A 72 17.33 -0.65 -20.25
N ARG A 73 17.13 0.27 -19.31
CA ARG A 73 17.71 1.62 -19.32
C ARG A 73 18.02 2.06 -17.90
N ALA A 74 19.15 2.75 -17.70
CA ALA A 74 19.52 3.33 -16.43
C ALA A 74 20.31 4.64 -16.63
N VAL A 75 20.03 5.62 -15.78
CA VAL A 75 20.87 6.79 -15.52
C VAL A 75 21.51 6.55 -14.15
N PRO A 76 22.81 6.19 -14.10
CA PRO A 76 23.48 5.87 -12.84
C PRO A 76 23.78 7.13 -12.02
N GLU A 77 23.74 6.99 -10.70
CA GLU A 77 24.09 8.04 -9.73
C GLU A 77 24.79 7.37 -8.53
N ALA A 78 26.12 7.54 -8.43
CA ALA A 78 26.96 7.02 -7.33
C ALA A 78 26.65 5.56 -6.92
N ASP A 79 26.71 4.63 -7.89
CA ASP A 79 26.37 3.19 -7.84
C ASP A 79 24.87 2.80 -7.85
N ASP A 80 23.96 3.74 -7.62
CA ASP A 80 22.53 3.53 -7.72
C ASP A 80 21.94 3.95 -9.10
N ILE A 81 20.63 3.79 -9.29
CA ILE A 81 19.89 4.17 -10.51
C ILE A 81 18.84 5.24 -10.17
N ARG A 82 19.04 6.47 -10.64
CA ARG A 82 18.12 7.59 -10.40
C ARG A 82 16.88 7.54 -11.29
N GLU A 83 17.09 7.29 -12.57
CA GLU A 83 16.07 7.18 -13.62
C GLU A 83 16.33 5.93 -14.46
N GLY A 84 15.30 5.26 -14.99
CA GLY A 84 15.50 4.03 -15.75
C GLY A 84 14.23 3.33 -16.21
N GLU A 85 14.38 2.14 -16.77
CA GLU A 85 13.28 1.25 -17.16
C GLU A 85 13.63 -0.19 -16.79
N LEU A 86 12.67 -0.89 -16.19
CA LEU A 86 12.67 -2.32 -15.98
C LEU A 86 11.70 -2.97 -16.98
N ALA A 87 12.15 -3.98 -17.71
CA ALA A 87 11.29 -4.79 -18.58
C ALA A 87 11.24 -6.24 -18.12
N CYS A 88 10.06 -6.85 -18.15
CA CYS A 88 9.91 -8.27 -17.88
C CYS A 88 10.39 -9.12 -19.07
N VAL A 89 11.34 -10.02 -18.82
CA VAL A 89 11.89 -10.92 -19.84
C VAL A 89 10.83 -11.89 -20.37
N ALA A 90 9.82 -12.24 -19.56
CA ALA A 90 8.80 -13.23 -19.92
C ALA A 90 7.59 -12.66 -20.67
N CYS A 91 7.07 -11.49 -20.27
CA CYS A 91 5.86 -10.90 -20.86
C CYS A 91 6.07 -9.56 -21.58
N GLY A 92 7.29 -9.00 -21.57
CA GLY A 92 7.60 -7.72 -22.21
C GLY A 92 7.04 -6.48 -21.54
N ALA A 93 6.31 -6.60 -20.42
CA ALA A 93 5.78 -5.47 -19.66
C ALA A 93 6.93 -4.57 -19.14
N ARG A 94 6.75 -3.25 -19.23
CA ARG A 94 7.76 -2.23 -18.90
C ARG A 94 7.29 -1.37 -17.73
N TYR A 95 8.24 -0.95 -16.90
CA TYR A 95 8.01 -0.19 -15.68
C TYR A 95 9.11 0.87 -15.51
N PRO A 96 8.77 2.16 -15.30
CA PRO A 96 9.79 3.18 -15.10
C PRO A 96 10.40 3.10 -13.71
N ILE A 97 11.68 3.42 -13.62
CA ILE A 97 12.32 3.92 -12.39
C ILE A 97 12.36 5.44 -12.54
N ALA A 98 11.76 6.17 -11.61
CA ALA A 98 11.72 7.63 -11.66
C ALA A 98 11.84 8.25 -10.26
N ARG A 99 12.79 9.18 -10.10
CA ARG A 99 13.27 9.71 -8.81
C ARG A 99 13.59 8.58 -7.82
N SER A 100 14.46 7.66 -8.23
CA SER A 100 14.96 6.56 -7.37
C SER A 100 13.92 5.53 -6.94
N ILE A 101 12.71 5.56 -7.50
CA ILE A 101 11.60 4.66 -7.12
C ILE A 101 11.19 3.82 -8.33
N PRO A 102 11.25 2.47 -8.27
CA PRO A 102 10.64 1.60 -9.26
C PRO A 102 9.11 1.69 -9.16
N ARG A 103 8.44 2.01 -10.27
CA ARG A 103 6.97 2.16 -10.32
C ARG A 103 6.33 0.95 -10.98
N LEU A 104 6.15 -0.08 -10.15
CA LEU A 104 5.74 -1.44 -10.51
C LEU A 104 4.22 -1.63 -10.30
N LEU A 105 3.43 -0.69 -10.81
CA LEU A 105 1.98 -0.76 -10.78
C LEU A 105 1.44 -1.73 -11.84
N PRO A 106 0.37 -2.49 -11.57
CA PRO A 106 -0.26 -3.33 -12.59
C PRO A 106 -0.94 -2.46 -13.67
N PRO A 107 -1.05 -2.92 -14.94
CA PRO A 107 -1.62 -2.12 -16.04
C PRO A 107 -3.09 -1.72 -15.86
N ALA A 108 -3.82 -2.43 -15.01
CA ALA A 108 -5.18 -2.10 -14.61
C ALA A 108 -5.25 -2.12 -13.08
N LEU A 109 -5.48 -0.94 -12.50
CA LEU A 109 -5.77 -0.72 -11.09
C LEU A 109 -7.28 -0.50 -10.92
N ALA A 110 -7.85 -1.02 -9.82
CA ALA A 110 -9.24 -0.72 -9.48
C ALA A 110 -9.39 0.76 -9.10
N ASP A 111 -10.48 1.40 -9.53
CA ASP A 111 -10.74 2.82 -9.27
C ASP A 111 -10.77 3.16 -7.78
N GLU A 112 -11.35 2.28 -6.95
CA GLU A 112 -11.40 2.42 -5.49
C GLU A 112 -9.99 2.42 -4.86
N ALA A 113 -9.10 1.56 -5.36
CA ALA A 113 -7.72 1.47 -4.89
C ALA A 113 -6.93 2.72 -5.29
N ARG A 114 -7.11 3.21 -6.52
CA ARG A 114 -6.52 4.47 -7.01
C ARG A 114 -7.02 5.68 -6.19
N ALA A 115 -8.32 5.84 -6.01
CA ALA A 115 -8.90 6.94 -5.25
C ALA A 115 -8.44 6.95 -3.78
N THR A 116 -8.30 5.78 -3.17
CA THR A 116 -7.77 5.62 -1.81
C THR A 116 -6.29 6.02 -1.74
N ALA A 117 -5.49 5.55 -2.70
CA ALA A 117 -4.06 5.86 -2.80
C ALA A 117 -3.77 7.36 -3.04
N GLU A 118 -4.58 8.04 -3.86
CA GLU A 118 -4.46 9.48 -4.10
C GLU A 118 -4.77 10.30 -2.82
N ARG A 119 -5.81 9.91 -2.08
CA ARG A 119 -6.23 10.60 -0.84
C ARG A 119 -5.21 10.47 0.28
N PHE A 120 -4.73 9.25 0.55
CA PHE A 120 -3.65 9.04 1.51
C PHE A 120 -2.32 9.64 1.02
N GLY A 121 -2.06 9.58 -0.28
CA GLY A 121 -0.91 10.25 -0.91
C GLY A 121 -0.84 11.75 -0.59
N TYR A 122 -1.99 12.45 -0.65
CA TYR A 122 -2.08 13.85 -0.25
C TYR A 122 -1.75 14.07 1.24
N GLU A 123 -2.28 13.24 2.14
CA GLU A 123 -1.98 13.34 3.57
C GLU A 123 -0.50 13.10 3.85
N TRP A 124 0.05 11.97 3.40
CA TRP A 124 1.42 11.58 3.68
C TRP A 124 2.45 12.55 3.09
N THR A 125 2.12 13.21 1.98
CA THR A 125 2.93 14.31 1.42
C THR A 125 2.77 15.60 2.23
N ARG A 126 1.55 15.96 2.66
CA ARG A 126 1.26 17.20 3.40
C ARG A 126 1.76 17.18 4.85
N PHE A 127 1.81 16.00 5.47
CA PHE A 127 2.22 15.77 6.86
C PHE A 127 3.44 14.84 6.91
N ALA A 128 4.41 15.02 6.00
CA ALA A 128 5.56 14.13 5.81
C ALA A 128 6.54 14.04 7.01
N GLU A 129 6.42 14.88 8.04
CA GLU A 129 7.36 14.94 9.17
C GLU A 129 7.57 13.58 9.87
N ILE A 130 8.84 13.22 10.10
CA ILE A 130 9.24 12.06 10.92
C ILE A 130 9.44 12.51 12.37
N ARG A 131 9.00 11.68 13.33
CA ARG A 131 8.82 12.04 14.73
C ARG A 131 9.27 10.92 15.67
N PRO A 132 9.99 11.20 16.78
CA PRO A 132 10.41 10.16 17.73
C PRO A 132 9.22 9.48 18.43
N GLU A 133 8.09 10.17 18.56
CA GLU A 133 6.84 9.64 19.13
C GLU A 133 6.28 8.42 18.36
N TYR A 134 6.72 8.17 17.12
CA TYR A 134 6.31 6.98 16.36
C TYR A 134 6.95 5.68 16.84
N GLU A 135 8.11 5.71 17.52
CA GLU A 135 8.78 4.51 18.00
C GLU A 135 7.96 3.72 19.03
N PRO A 136 7.49 4.31 20.15
CA PRO A 136 6.61 3.60 21.09
C PRO A 136 5.27 3.22 20.46
N GLN A 137 4.75 4.04 19.54
CA GLN A 137 3.51 3.77 18.82
C GLN A 137 3.62 2.52 17.94
N MET A 138 4.68 2.42 17.13
CA MET A 138 4.98 1.24 16.31
C MET A 138 5.14 0.00 17.17
N LEU A 139 5.95 0.07 18.25
CA LEU A 139 6.15 -1.05 19.17
C LEU A 139 4.84 -1.51 19.82
N GLY A 140 3.93 -0.59 20.16
CA GLY A 140 2.59 -0.90 20.65
C GLY A 140 1.71 -1.62 19.62
N TRP A 141 1.86 -1.30 18.34
CA TRP A 141 1.13 -1.90 17.22
C TRP A 141 1.65 -3.26 16.77
N ILE A 142 2.95 -3.53 16.89
CA ILE A 142 3.56 -4.81 16.49
C ILE A 142 3.69 -5.83 17.63
N ALA A 143 3.51 -5.43 18.88
CA ALA A 143 3.66 -6.30 20.05
C ALA A 143 2.80 -7.59 19.94
N PRO A 144 3.31 -8.77 20.32
CA PRO A 144 4.51 -9.00 21.13
C PRO A 144 5.84 -8.97 20.36
N VAL A 145 5.83 -8.72 19.04
CA VAL A 145 7.05 -8.62 18.24
C VAL A 145 7.86 -7.41 18.69
N GLY A 146 9.12 -7.63 19.07
CA GLY A 146 10.04 -6.58 19.51
C GLY A 146 11.02 -6.14 18.42
N ARG A 147 11.99 -5.31 18.82
CA ARG A 147 13.09 -4.80 17.95
C ARG A 147 14.01 -5.93 17.48
N ASP A 148 14.15 -6.96 18.31
CA ASP A 148 14.93 -8.18 18.06
C ASP A 148 14.54 -8.86 16.74
N ALA A 149 13.26 -8.84 16.37
CA ALA A 149 12.75 -9.44 15.13
C ALA A 149 13.23 -8.74 13.85
N PHE A 150 13.81 -7.55 13.96
CA PHE A 150 14.36 -6.79 12.83
C PHE A 150 15.85 -7.07 12.63
N VAL A 151 16.59 -7.49 13.67
CA VAL A 151 18.06 -7.57 13.63
C VAL A 151 18.53 -8.55 12.56
N GLY A 152 19.24 -8.04 11.55
CA GLY A 152 19.76 -8.83 10.42
C GLY A 152 18.70 -9.27 9.39
N ALA A 153 17.42 -8.96 9.61
CA ALA A 153 16.32 -9.36 8.74
C ALA A 153 16.23 -8.53 7.46
N ARG A 154 15.71 -9.12 6.38
CA ARG A 154 15.11 -8.41 5.24
C ARG A 154 13.64 -8.17 5.56
N VAL A 155 13.26 -6.90 5.60
CA VAL A 155 11.97 -6.47 6.13
C VAL A 155 11.14 -5.78 5.05
N LEU A 156 9.85 -6.12 4.95
CA LEU A 156 8.88 -5.45 4.08
C LEU A 156 7.85 -4.67 4.92
N ASP A 157 7.75 -3.37 4.65
CA ASP A 157 6.68 -2.49 5.13
C ASP A 157 5.57 -2.44 4.06
N ALA A 158 4.49 -3.18 4.30
CA ALA A 158 3.38 -3.33 3.38
C ALA A 158 2.37 -2.17 3.55
N GLY A 159 2.62 -1.09 2.81
CA GLY A 159 1.91 0.20 2.85
C GLY A 159 2.66 1.23 3.68
N CYS A 160 3.87 1.59 3.23
CA CYS A 160 4.82 2.37 4.02
C CYS A 160 4.46 3.86 4.19
N GLY A 161 3.46 4.38 3.44
CA GLY A 161 3.01 5.78 3.52
C GLY A 161 4.17 6.75 3.35
N LYS A 162 4.41 7.62 4.35
CA LYS A 162 5.54 8.57 4.40
C LYS A 162 6.88 7.99 4.87
N GLY A 163 7.02 6.67 4.99
CA GLY A 163 8.29 6.01 5.36
C GLY A 163 8.66 6.04 6.85
N ARG A 164 7.75 6.45 7.74
CA ARG A 164 8.05 6.59 9.19
C ARG A 164 8.51 5.29 9.86
N HIS A 165 7.93 4.15 9.50
CA HIS A 165 8.30 2.85 10.07
C HIS A 165 9.54 2.27 9.39
N LEU A 166 9.82 2.60 8.11
CA LEU A 166 11.05 2.22 7.42
C LEU A 166 12.29 2.68 8.18
N ARG A 167 12.28 3.95 8.60
CA ARG A 167 13.37 4.58 9.37
C ARG A 167 13.58 3.90 10.72
N LEU A 168 12.50 3.46 11.37
CA LEU A 168 12.53 2.71 12.63
C LEU A 168 13.02 1.27 12.44
N ALA A 169 12.55 0.57 11.41
CA ALA A 169 13.00 -0.79 11.07
C ALA A 169 14.51 -0.83 10.78
N ALA A 170 15.03 0.17 10.07
CA ALA A 170 16.47 0.35 9.86
C ALA A 170 17.21 0.61 11.18
N ALA A 171 16.70 1.50 12.03
CA ALA A 171 17.26 1.79 13.36
C ALA A 171 17.20 0.60 14.34
N PHE A 172 16.26 -0.33 14.15
CA PHE A 172 16.19 -1.59 14.91
C PHE A 172 17.19 -2.66 14.42
N GLY A 173 17.99 -2.37 13.40
CA GLY A 173 19.06 -3.26 12.92
C GLY A 173 18.69 -4.15 11.73
N ALA A 174 17.64 -3.82 10.97
CA ALA A 174 17.32 -4.50 9.72
C ALA A 174 18.48 -4.45 8.73
N LYS A 175 18.76 -5.60 8.10
CA LYS A 175 19.79 -5.71 7.05
C LYS A 175 19.36 -4.96 5.79
N GLU A 176 18.08 -5.10 5.43
CA GLU A 176 17.45 -4.39 4.31
C GLU A 176 16.00 -4.08 4.70
N VAL A 177 15.52 -2.88 4.37
CA VAL A 177 14.14 -2.48 4.59
C VAL A 177 13.54 -2.03 3.26
N ILE A 178 12.48 -2.70 2.83
CA ILE A 178 11.76 -2.38 1.60
C ILE A 178 10.41 -1.81 2.00
N GLY A 179 10.13 -0.57 1.58
CA GLY A 179 8.81 0.03 1.64
C GLY A 179 8.06 -0.15 0.34
N ILE A 180 6.81 -0.60 0.42
CA ILE A 180 5.88 -0.58 -0.72
C ILE A 180 4.66 0.26 -0.37
N ASP A 181 4.24 1.14 -1.28
CA ASP A 181 2.96 1.84 -1.21
C ASP A 181 2.35 1.95 -2.61
N LEU A 182 1.02 2.08 -2.67
CA LEU A 182 0.28 2.19 -3.91
C LEU A 182 0.30 3.63 -4.47
N GLY A 183 0.26 4.62 -3.57
CA GLY A 183 0.06 6.03 -3.90
C GLY A 183 1.35 6.82 -4.10
N PRO A 184 1.24 8.14 -4.33
CA PRO A 184 2.39 9.04 -4.44
C PRO A 184 3.12 9.25 -3.11
N ALA A 185 2.62 8.70 -1.99
CA ALA A 185 3.27 8.71 -0.68
C ALA A 185 4.71 8.16 -0.72
N VAL A 186 5.00 7.24 -1.66
CA VAL A 186 6.35 6.74 -1.97
C VAL A 186 7.39 7.84 -2.15
N ASP A 187 7.02 9.00 -2.71
CA ASP A 187 7.95 10.10 -2.93
C ASP A 187 8.37 10.74 -1.59
N ALA A 188 7.42 10.86 -0.65
CA ALA A 188 7.70 11.33 0.71
C ALA A 188 8.47 10.28 1.53
N ALA A 189 8.17 8.99 1.35
CA ALA A 189 8.94 7.90 1.96
C ALA A 189 10.40 7.93 1.50
N ALA A 190 10.64 8.00 0.18
CA ALA A 190 11.99 8.04 -0.38
C ALA A 190 12.77 9.27 0.12
N GLN A 191 12.14 10.45 0.19
CA GLN A 191 12.77 11.63 0.77
C GLN A 191 13.12 11.42 2.25
N ASN A 192 12.21 10.87 3.05
CA ASN A 192 12.37 10.65 4.49
C ASN A 192 13.37 9.53 4.86
N THR A 193 13.88 8.78 3.88
CA THR A 193 14.83 7.68 4.07
C THR A 193 16.00 7.69 3.09
N GLY A 194 16.15 8.73 2.27
CA GLY A 194 17.20 8.83 1.24
C GLY A 194 18.62 8.98 1.80
N ASP A 195 18.74 9.19 3.10
CA ASP A 195 19.98 9.16 3.89
C ASP A 195 20.30 7.76 4.47
N LEU A 196 19.49 6.72 4.18
CA LEU A 196 19.68 5.37 4.69
C LEU A 196 20.05 4.37 3.60
N ASP A 197 21.29 3.88 3.64
CA ASP A 197 21.82 2.95 2.65
C ASP A 197 21.09 1.61 2.58
N ASN A 198 20.45 1.16 3.67
CA ASN A 198 19.69 -0.10 3.74
C ASN A 198 18.18 0.02 3.47
N VAL A 199 17.67 1.22 3.17
CA VAL A 199 16.24 1.43 2.86
C VAL A 199 16.01 1.54 1.34
N HIS A 200 14.90 0.97 0.88
CA HIS A 200 14.43 0.99 -0.50
C HIS A 200 12.94 1.34 -0.53
N VAL A 201 12.47 2.06 -1.55
CA VAL A 201 11.05 2.38 -1.73
C VAL A 201 10.58 1.98 -3.13
N VAL A 202 9.43 1.31 -3.20
CA VAL A 202 8.81 0.79 -4.41
C VAL A 202 7.36 1.24 -4.48
N GLN A 203 6.92 1.73 -5.64
CA GLN A 203 5.49 1.93 -5.88
C GLN A 203 4.87 0.64 -6.43
N GLY A 204 3.85 0.09 -5.78
CA GLY A 204 3.29 -1.21 -6.14
C GLY A 204 2.00 -1.55 -5.41
N ASP A 205 1.30 -2.58 -5.91
CA ASP A 205 0.03 -3.06 -5.38
C ASP A 205 0.24 -4.23 -4.41
N LEU A 206 -0.27 -4.13 -3.18
CA LEU A 206 -0.16 -5.18 -2.15
C LEU A 206 -0.89 -6.49 -2.52
N THR A 207 -1.85 -6.45 -3.45
CA THR A 207 -2.53 -7.64 -3.98
C THR A 207 -1.76 -8.33 -5.10
N ARG A 208 -0.77 -7.64 -5.68
CA ARG A 208 0.17 -8.15 -6.71
C ARG A 208 1.60 -7.65 -6.44
N PRO A 209 2.16 -7.90 -5.25
CA PRO A 209 3.36 -7.25 -4.79
C PRO A 209 4.55 -7.66 -5.67
N PRO A 210 5.34 -6.72 -6.20
CA PRO A 210 6.34 -6.96 -7.25
C PRO A 210 7.65 -7.55 -6.71
N PHE A 211 7.55 -8.47 -5.75
CA PHE A 211 8.68 -9.12 -5.09
C PHE A 211 8.67 -10.63 -5.34
N ARG A 212 9.85 -11.25 -5.38
CA ARG A 212 10.00 -12.71 -5.49
C ARG A 212 9.45 -13.41 -4.24
N PRO A 213 8.90 -14.63 -4.36
CA PRO A 213 8.55 -15.43 -3.19
C PRO A 213 9.80 -15.69 -2.32
N GLU A 214 9.60 -15.91 -1.03
CA GLU A 214 10.67 -16.31 -0.08
C GLU A 214 11.87 -15.35 -0.06
N SER A 215 11.59 -14.05 -0.21
CA SER A 215 12.58 -12.97 -0.25
C SER A 215 12.66 -12.17 1.06
N MET A 216 11.66 -12.29 1.94
CA MET A 216 11.53 -11.49 3.18
C MET A 216 11.58 -12.39 4.42
N ASP A 217 12.21 -11.90 5.48
CA ASP A 217 12.29 -12.59 6.77
C ASP A 217 11.18 -12.08 7.73
N LEU A 218 10.79 -10.81 7.58
CA LEU A 218 9.71 -10.15 8.30
C LEU A 218 8.86 -9.31 7.32
N ILE A 219 7.52 -9.42 7.41
CA ILE A 219 6.58 -8.48 6.79
C ILE A 219 5.76 -7.86 7.91
N TYR A 220 5.63 -6.53 7.91
CA TYR A 220 4.64 -5.84 8.74
C TYR A 220 3.73 -4.94 7.90
N SER A 221 2.47 -4.83 8.29
CA SER A 221 1.52 -3.88 7.70
C SER A 221 0.72 -3.19 8.80
N ILE A 222 0.87 -1.87 8.90
CA ILE A 222 0.30 -1.08 9.99
C ILE A 222 -0.68 -0.06 9.40
N GLY A 223 -1.98 -0.35 9.50
CA GLY A 223 -3.02 0.62 9.13
C GLY A 223 -3.49 0.53 7.67
N VAL A 224 -3.21 -0.59 6.97
CA VAL A 224 -3.32 -0.62 5.49
C VAL A 224 -4.23 -1.73 4.97
N LEU A 225 -4.03 -2.99 5.38
CA LEU A 225 -4.71 -4.14 4.75
C LEU A 225 -6.25 -4.07 4.82
N HIS A 226 -6.80 -3.39 5.81
CA HIS A 226 -8.26 -3.19 5.96
C HIS A 226 -8.83 -2.05 5.11
N HIS A 227 -8.01 -1.33 4.35
CA HIS A 227 -8.43 -0.38 3.31
C HIS A 227 -8.37 -1.00 1.89
N LEU A 228 -7.90 -2.24 1.74
CA LEU A 228 -8.00 -2.97 0.48
C LEU A 228 -9.46 -3.36 0.19
N PRO A 229 -9.92 -3.36 -1.07
CA PRO A 229 -11.28 -3.81 -1.44
C PRO A 229 -11.60 -5.24 -1.02
N GLU A 230 -10.59 -6.11 -1.00
CA GLU A 230 -10.63 -7.43 -0.35
C GLU A 230 -9.40 -7.57 0.57
N PRO A 231 -9.55 -7.36 1.91
CA PRO A 231 -8.43 -7.47 2.85
C PRO A 231 -7.70 -8.82 2.75
N GLU A 232 -8.45 -9.93 2.62
CA GLU A 232 -7.92 -11.28 2.42
C GLU A 232 -6.94 -11.39 1.24
N ALA A 233 -7.16 -10.65 0.15
CA ALA A 233 -6.28 -10.69 -1.02
C ALA A 233 -4.86 -10.19 -0.70
N GLY A 234 -4.73 -9.16 0.16
CA GLY A 234 -3.43 -8.67 0.63
C GLY A 234 -2.68 -9.72 1.44
N PHE A 235 -3.36 -10.42 2.36
CA PHE A 235 -2.74 -11.51 3.13
C PHE A 235 -2.28 -12.67 2.23
N ARG A 236 -3.14 -13.10 1.29
CA ARG A 236 -2.81 -14.18 0.33
C ARG A 236 -1.66 -13.82 -0.61
N ALA A 237 -1.50 -12.54 -0.95
CA ALA A 237 -0.45 -12.06 -1.86
C ALA A 237 0.89 -11.78 -1.16
N LEU A 238 0.87 -11.30 0.09
CA LEU A 238 2.07 -10.96 0.86
C LEU A 238 2.71 -12.18 1.54
N ALA A 239 1.92 -13.11 2.08
CA ALA A 239 2.47 -14.24 2.84
C ALA A 239 3.46 -15.14 2.05
N PRO A 240 3.27 -15.41 0.74
CA PRO A 240 4.25 -16.15 -0.08
C PRO A 240 5.61 -15.46 -0.25
N LEU A 241 5.74 -14.17 0.11
CA LEU A 241 7.01 -13.44 0.09
C LEU A 241 7.89 -13.76 1.30
N LEU A 242 7.30 -14.24 2.40
CA LEU A 242 8.06 -14.69 3.57
C LEU A 242 8.84 -15.96 3.25
N VAL A 243 10.07 -16.08 3.77
CA VAL A 243 10.76 -17.37 3.87
C VAL A 243 9.96 -18.35 4.75
N PRO A 244 10.18 -19.67 4.64
CA PRO A 244 9.69 -20.63 5.65
C PRO A 244 10.14 -20.22 7.06
N GLY A 245 9.22 -20.17 8.02
CA GLY A 245 9.48 -19.65 9.37
C GLY A 245 9.51 -18.12 9.50
N GLY A 246 9.45 -17.37 8.40
CA GLY A 246 9.38 -15.91 8.39
C GLY A 246 8.11 -15.37 9.04
N ARG A 247 8.17 -14.14 9.57
CA ARG A 247 7.11 -13.57 10.43
C ARG A 247 6.23 -12.55 9.71
N PHE A 248 4.91 -12.66 9.89
CA PHE A 248 3.92 -11.68 9.44
C PHE A 248 3.36 -10.90 10.63
N VAL A 249 3.24 -9.58 10.52
CA VAL A 249 2.60 -8.71 11.51
C VAL A 249 1.56 -7.81 10.84
N ALA A 250 0.38 -7.67 11.45
CA ALA A 250 -0.67 -6.79 10.97
C ALA A 250 -1.31 -5.99 12.11
N TRP A 251 -1.47 -4.68 11.92
CA TRP A 251 -2.31 -3.83 12.77
C TRP A 251 -3.53 -3.32 12.00
N LEU A 252 -4.73 -3.56 12.55
CA LEU A 252 -6.01 -3.48 11.85
C LEU A 252 -7.10 -2.82 12.71
N TYR A 253 -8.01 -2.06 12.09
CA TYR A 253 -9.19 -1.55 12.82
C TYR A 253 -10.13 -2.69 13.24
N ALA A 254 -10.47 -2.73 14.54
CA ALA A 254 -11.40 -3.72 15.09
C ALA A 254 -12.85 -3.27 14.93
N ARG A 255 -13.78 -4.17 14.61
CA ARG A 255 -15.22 -3.83 14.59
C ARG A 255 -15.77 -3.64 16.00
N GLU A 256 -15.28 -4.47 16.89
CA GLU A 256 -15.48 -4.41 18.32
C GLU A 256 -14.88 -3.08 18.86
N GLY A 257 -15.49 -2.50 19.89
CA GLY A 257 -15.10 -1.19 20.45
C GLY A 257 -15.56 0.03 19.63
N ASN A 258 -15.41 0.01 18.30
CA ASN A 258 -15.66 1.16 17.40
C ASN A 258 -17.14 1.43 17.05
N GLY A 259 -18.09 1.05 17.91
CA GLY A 259 -19.53 1.18 17.63
C GLY A 259 -19.97 2.61 17.27
N TRP A 260 -19.45 3.63 17.98
CA TRP A 260 -19.77 5.03 17.70
C TRP A 260 -19.09 5.55 16.41
N VAL A 261 -17.88 5.06 16.08
CA VAL A 261 -17.18 5.41 14.83
C VAL A 261 -18.00 4.93 13.64
N LEU A 262 -18.49 3.70 13.71
CA LEU A 262 -19.36 3.11 12.69
C LEU A 262 -20.72 3.82 12.58
N ALA A 263 -21.27 4.32 13.70
CA ALA A 263 -22.57 4.99 13.72
C ALA A 263 -22.52 6.48 13.29
N LEU A 264 -21.43 7.19 13.60
CA LEU A 264 -21.32 8.64 13.42
C LEU A 264 -20.26 9.06 12.41
N VAL A 265 -19.05 8.49 12.48
CA VAL A 265 -17.92 8.90 11.63
C VAL A 265 -18.05 8.30 10.23
N ASP A 266 -18.45 7.04 10.11
CA ASP A 266 -18.55 6.38 8.79
C ASP A 266 -19.58 7.04 7.84
N PRO A 267 -20.79 7.46 8.29
CA PRO A 267 -21.69 8.27 7.46
C PRO A 267 -21.08 9.60 7.01
N VAL A 268 -20.36 10.31 7.90
CA VAL A 268 -19.66 11.56 7.56
C VAL A 268 -18.54 11.30 6.56
N ARG A 269 -17.75 10.24 6.75
CA ARG A 269 -16.67 9.79 5.86
C ARG A 269 -17.17 9.51 4.44
N ARG A 270 -18.34 8.91 4.27
CA ARG A 270 -18.96 8.68 2.94
C ARG A 270 -19.33 9.98 2.22
N LEU A 271 -19.52 11.08 2.94
CA LEU A 271 -19.71 12.41 2.38
C LEU A 271 -18.37 13.10 2.13
N THR A 272 -17.46 13.13 3.11
CA THR A 272 -16.15 13.82 2.98
C THR A 272 -15.20 13.16 1.98
N SER A 273 -15.31 11.85 1.76
CA SER A 273 -14.58 11.12 0.72
C SER A 273 -14.93 11.52 -0.71
N ARG A 274 -15.95 12.38 -0.90
CA ARG A 274 -16.33 13.00 -2.19
C ARG A 274 -15.98 14.49 -2.28
N LEU A 275 -15.56 15.12 -1.19
CA LEU A 275 -15.23 16.55 -1.14
C LEU A 275 -13.75 16.81 -1.49
N PRO A 276 -13.40 18.01 -2.02
CA PRO A 276 -12.01 18.40 -2.24
C PRO A 276 -11.17 18.34 -0.96
N LEU A 277 -9.95 17.79 -1.06
CA LEU A 277 -9.09 17.52 0.10
C LEU A 277 -8.77 18.75 0.99
N PRO A 278 -8.56 19.97 0.45
CA PRO A 278 -8.39 21.17 1.28
C PRO A 278 -9.64 21.49 2.13
N LEU A 279 -10.85 21.25 1.60
CA LEU A 279 -12.09 21.43 2.36
C LEU A 279 -12.22 20.38 3.46
N VAL A 280 -11.88 19.13 3.19
CA VAL A 280 -11.87 18.05 4.20
C VAL A 280 -10.84 18.35 5.31
N SER A 281 -9.67 18.88 4.97
CA SER A 281 -8.67 19.33 5.96
C SER A 281 -9.21 20.51 6.77
N GLY A 282 -9.93 21.46 6.17
CA GLY A 282 -10.64 22.51 6.89
C GLY A 282 -11.68 21.95 7.87
N LEU A 283 -12.55 21.03 7.43
CA LEU A 283 -13.56 20.39 8.27
C LEU A 283 -12.95 19.60 9.42
N ALA A 284 -11.78 18.97 9.24
CA ALA A 284 -11.08 18.26 10.30
C ALA A 284 -10.71 19.15 11.51
N TRP A 285 -10.63 20.49 11.36
CA TRP A 285 -10.42 21.39 12.51
C TRP A 285 -11.55 21.32 13.54
N VAL A 286 -12.80 21.07 13.11
CA VAL A 286 -13.97 20.94 13.99
C VAL A 286 -13.78 19.79 14.99
N VAL A 287 -13.08 18.72 14.59
CA VAL A 287 -12.70 17.61 15.47
C VAL A 287 -11.37 17.90 16.17
N THR A 288 -10.39 18.43 15.44
CA THR A 288 -9.01 18.62 15.93
C THR A 288 -8.94 19.57 17.12
N VAL A 289 -9.60 20.73 17.08
CA VAL A 289 -9.51 21.74 18.13
C VAL A 289 -10.04 21.25 19.48
N PRO A 290 -11.28 20.72 19.60
CA PRO A 290 -11.78 20.20 20.88
C PRO A 290 -11.00 18.96 21.33
N LEU A 291 -10.58 18.08 20.40
CA LEU A 291 -9.72 16.94 20.72
C LEU A 291 -8.39 17.41 21.33
N TRP A 292 -7.72 18.38 20.70
CA TRP A 292 -6.46 18.93 21.19
C TRP A 292 -6.58 19.55 22.58
N ILE A 293 -7.63 20.34 22.81
CA ILE A 293 -7.92 20.93 24.12
C ILE A 293 -8.14 19.82 25.16
N ALA A 294 -8.91 18.80 24.84
CA ALA A 294 -9.13 17.65 25.72
C ALA A 294 -7.83 16.88 26.00
N LEU A 295 -6.98 16.64 25.00
CA LEU A 295 -5.66 16.00 25.18
C LEU A 295 -4.79 16.76 26.17
N ARG A 296 -4.79 18.09 26.11
CA ARG A 296 -3.96 18.94 26.98
C ARG A 296 -4.56 19.12 28.38
N LEU A 297 -5.87 19.30 28.51
CA LEU A 297 -6.53 19.62 29.78
C LEU A 297 -7.04 18.39 30.56
N LEU A 298 -7.35 17.28 29.89
CA LEU A 298 -7.95 16.09 30.49
C LEU A 298 -7.00 14.88 30.46
N TYR A 299 -6.51 14.49 29.28
CA TYR A 299 -5.71 13.27 29.14
C TYR A 299 -4.27 13.43 29.64
N ALA A 300 -3.61 14.57 29.42
CA ALA A 300 -2.26 14.80 29.93
C ALA A 300 -2.18 14.76 31.48
N PRO A 301 -3.07 15.42 32.25
CA PRO A 301 -3.11 15.28 33.71
C PRO A 301 -3.53 13.88 34.20
N ALA A 302 -4.23 13.11 33.37
CA ALA A 302 -4.68 11.76 33.71
C ALA A 302 -3.57 10.69 33.56
N ARG A 303 -2.53 10.92 32.73
CA ARG A 303 -1.36 10.02 32.61
C ARG A 303 -0.66 9.73 33.95
N THR A 304 -0.73 10.67 34.90
CA THR A 304 -0.16 10.51 36.25
C THR A 304 -1.22 10.30 37.35
N ARG A 305 -2.51 10.15 36.99
CA ARG A 305 -3.64 10.03 37.92
C ARG A 305 -4.53 8.84 37.55
N PRO A 306 -4.22 7.61 37.99
CA PRO A 306 -4.97 6.41 37.63
C PRO A 306 -6.50 6.44 37.87
N PRO A 307 -7.04 7.10 38.92
CA PRO A 307 -8.49 7.25 39.08
C PRO A 307 -9.14 8.04 37.95
N LEU A 308 -8.52 9.16 37.52
CA LEU A 308 -8.99 10.00 36.42
C LEU A 308 -8.85 9.28 35.07
N ALA A 309 -7.77 8.50 34.89
CA ALA A 309 -7.58 7.68 33.69
C ALA A 309 -8.72 6.66 33.47
N ARG A 310 -9.27 6.09 34.55
CA ARG A 310 -10.34 5.08 34.48
C ARG A 310 -11.71 5.65 34.14
N THR A 311 -11.95 6.94 34.38
CA THR A 311 -13.24 7.60 34.11
C THR A 311 -13.31 8.26 32.74
N LEU A 312 -12.17 8.53 32.10
CA LEU A 312 -12.13 9.15 30.77
C LEU A 312 -12.39 8.13 29.65
N PRO A 313 -13.25 8.46 28.65
CA PRO A 313 -13.50 7.58 27.51
C PRO A 313 -12.24 7.45 26.65
N TYR A 314 -11.99 6.28 26.07
CA TYR A 314 -10.83 6.04 25.19
C TYR A 314 -9.46 6.40 25.81
N ALA A 315 -9.37 6.45 27.15
CA ALA A 315 -8.19 6.94 27.86
C ALA A 315 -6.87 6.32 27.40
N SER A 316 -6.84 5.00 27.17
CA SER A 316 -5.63 4.30 26.72
C SER A 316 -5.17 4.77 25.33
N TYR A 317 -6.07 4.98 24.38
CA TYR A 317 -5.75 5.48 23.03
C TYR A 317 -5.40 6.98 23.05
N LEU A 318 -6.19 7.78 23.76
CA LEU A 318 -6.04 9.23 23.76
C LEU A 318 -4.83 9.70 24.57
N MET A 319 -4.39 8.95 25.58
CA MET A 319 -3.13 9.23 26.27
C MET A 319 -1.90 9.10 25.37
N ASP A 320 -1.92 8.16 24.42
CA ASP A 320 -0.83 7.98 23.46
C ASP A 320 -0.80 9.09 22.40
N LEU A 321 -1.88 9.87 22.26
CA LEU A 321 -1.91 11.09 21.45
C LEU A 321 -1.37 12.35 22.16
N VAL A 322 -1.18 12.32 23.49
CA VAL A 322 -0.70 13.46 24.29
C VAL A 322 0.71 13.95 23.92
N PRO A 323 1.70 13.10 23.56
CA PRO A 323 3.03 13.59 23.18
C PRO A 323 3.02 14.43 21.89
N PHE A 324 2.20 14.05 20.92
CA PHE A 324 2.22 14.62 19.57
C PHE A 324 1.80 16.10 19.51
N PRO A 325 2.32 16.90 18.54
CA PRO A 325 1.92 18.29 18.34
C PRO A 325 0.55 18.44 17.65
N PHE A 326 -0.03 19.64 17.68
CA PHE A 326 -1.35 19.94 17.10
C PHE A 326 -1.46 19.48 15.65
N ARG A 327 -0.41 19.73 14.86
CA ARG A 327 -0.33 19.40 13.44
C ARG A 327 -0.43 17.89 13.15
N GLU A 328 0.06 17.05 14.06
CA GLU A 328 -0.06 15.60 13.95
C GLU A 328 -1.45 15.12 14.37
N VAL A 329 -1.98 15.66 15.48
CA VAL A 329 -3.36 15.38 15.91
C VAL A 329 -4.37 15.84 14.84
N HIS A 330 -4.04 16.89 14.09
CA HIS A 330 -4.79 17.31 12.91
C HIS A 330 -4.73 16.28 11.77
N SER A 331 -3.56 15.70 11.47
CA SER A 331 -3.43 14.60 10.51
C SER A 331 -4.30 13.42 10.94
N ILE A 332 -4.20 12.97 12.19
CA ILE A 332 -4.98 11.85 12.73
C ILE A 332 -6.50 12.12 12.66
N ALA A 333 -6.95 13.35 12.91
CA ALA A 333 -8.36 13.73 12.73
C ALA A 333 -8.80 13.82 11.27
N PHE A 334 -7.86 14.13 10.36
CA PHE A 334 -8.08 14.24 8.91
C PHE A 334 -8.14 12.86 8.24
N ASP A 335 -7.21 11.94 8.55
CA ASP A 335 -7.21 10.51 8.20
C ASP A 335 -8.60 9.88 8.36
N GLN A 336 -9.23 10.09 9.52
CA GLN A 336 -10.55 9.52 9.83
C GLN A 336 -11.67 9.99 8.88
N LEU A 337 -11.47 11.08 8.12
CA LEU A 337 -12.40 11.64 7.13
C LEU A 337 -11.98 11.37 5.66
N LEU A 338 -10.83 10.73 5.43
CA LEU A 338 -10.24 10.57 4.08
C LEU A 338 -10.75 9.35 3.31
N ALA A 339 -10.59 8.15 3.88
CA ALA A 339 -10.74 6.91 3.14
C ALA A 339 -12.19 6.69 2.64
N PRO A 340 -12.42 6.32 1.36
CA PRO A 340 -13.76 5.96 0.89
C PRO A 340 -14.31 4.68 1.55
N VAL A 341 -13.41 3.75 1.90
CA VAL A 341 -13.72 2.44 2.50
C VAL A 341 -12.75 2.16 3.64
N ALA A 342 -13.26 1.62 4.75
CA ALA A 342 -12.46 1.09 5.85
C ALA A 342 -13.17 -0.15 6.42
N HIS A 343 -12.60 -1.34 6.25
CA HIS A 343 -13.17 -2.58 6.75
C HIS A 343 -12.83 -2.75 8.23
N TYR A 344 -13.73 -2.34 9.13
CA TYR A 344 -13.59 -2.68 10.55
C TYR A 344 -13.77 -4.20 10.74
N MET A 345 -12.68 -4.88 11.08
CA MET A 345 -12.57 -6.34 11.05
C MET A 345 -12.98 -6.95 12.39
N ARG A 346 -13.83 -7.97 12.35
CA ARG A 346 -14.09 -8.81 13.53
C ARG A 346 -12.91 -9.73 13.81
N ARG A 347 -12.73 -10.16 15.07
CA ARG A 347 -11.67 -11.12 15.46
C ARG A 347 -11.56 -12.32 14.50
N ALA A 348 -12.68 -13.02 14.29
CA ALA A 348 -12.75 -14.20 13.42
C ALA A 348 -12.48 -13.91 11.93
N HIS A 349 -12.55 -12.65 11.50
CA HIS A 349 -12.16 -12.25 10.14
C HIS A 349 -10.63 -12.19 10.03
N VAL A 350 -9.96 -11.56 10.99
CA VAL A 350 -8.49 -11.52 11.08
C VAL A 350 -7.91 -12.94 11.14
N GLU A 351 -8.50 -13.82 11.95
CA GLU A 351 -8.10 -15.24 12.05
C GLU A 351 -8.20 -15.96 10.69
N ARG A 352 -9.26 -15.72 9.91
CA ARG A 352 -9.39 -16.27 8.54
C ARG A 352 -8.36 -15.69 7.57
N CYS A 353 -8.05 -14.40 7.65
CA CYS A 353 -7.06 -13.75 6.77
C CYS A 353 -5.68 -14.39 6.92
N PHE A 354 -5.21 -14.60 8.16
CA PHE A 354 -3.94 -15.29 8.43
C PHE A 354 -3.96 -16.74 7.93
N ALA A 355 -5.04 -17.48 8.22
CA ALA A 355 -5.18 -18.87 7.78
C ALA A 355 -5.19 -19.02 6.26
N GLN A 356 -5.92 -18.16 5.52
CA GLN A 356 -5.93 -18.16 4.05
C GLN A 356 -4.58 -17.75 3.44
N GLY A 357 -3.79 -16.92 4.13
CA GLY A 357 -2.41 -16.60 3.73
C GLY A 357 -1.41 -17.74 3.99
N GLY A 358 -1.79 -18.82 4.68
CA GLY A 358 -0.84 -19.87 5.09
C GLY A 358 0.09 -19.44 6.22
N VAL A 359 -0.30 -18.45 7.02
CA VAL A 359 0.43 -17.99 8.20
C VAL A 359 -0.23 -18.55 9.45
N ALA A 360 0.54 -19.28 10.26
CA ALA A 360 0.10 -19.74 11.57
C ALA A 360 0.03 -18.55 12.52
N LEU A 361 -1.19 -18.17 12.93
CA LEU A 361 -1.43 -17.06 13.84
C LEU A 361 -0.96 -17.43 15.27
N GLU A 362 0.01 -16.68 15.80
CA GLU A 362 0.60 -16.90 17.13
C GLU A 362 0.00 -15.95 18.17
N SER A 363 -0.32 -14.72 17.76
CA SER A 363 -0.89 -13.69 18.63
C SER A 363 -1.98 -12.92 17.90
N LEU A 364 -3.12 -12.73 18.58
CA LEU A 364 -4.16 -11.78 18.17
C LEU A 364 -4.66 -11.07 19.42
N ARG A 365 -4.13 -9.88 19.65
CA ARG A 365 -4.39 -9.06 20.84
C ARG A 365 -5.22 -7.83 20.50
N TRP A 366 -5.94 -7.36 21.50
CA TRP A 366 -6.44 -6.00 21.50
C TRP A 366 -5.30 -5.00 21.66
N HIS A 367 -5.37 -3.93 20.87
CA HIS A 367 -4.63 -2.69 21.05
C HIS A 367 -5.67 -1.58 21.32
N HIS A 368 -5.49 -0.85 22.43
CA HIS A 368 -6.43 0.13 23.02
C HIS A 368 -7.94 -0.19 23.00
N THR A 369 -8.34 -1.47 22.97
CA THR A 369 -9.75 -1.91 22.85
C THR A 369 -10.50 -1.33 21.63
N ASN A 370 -9.77 -0.91 20.59
CA ASN A 370 -10.31 -0.37 19.33
C ASN A 370 -9.60 -0.90 18.07
N SER A 371 -8.58 -1.73 18.23
CA SER A 371 -7.81 -2.28 17.10
C SER A 371 -7.22 -3.64 17.44
N TRP A 372 -6.90 -4.40 16.39
CA TRP A 372 -6.21 -5.67 16.48
C TRP A 372 -4.73 -5.48 16.17
N ALA A 373 -3.86 -5.99 17.03
CA ALA A 373 -2.49 -6.30 16.66
C ALA A 373 -2.37 -7.82 16.53
N ALA A 374 -1.88 -8.29 15.39
CA ALA A 374 -1.82 -9.70 15.04
C ALA A 374 -0.42 -10.07 14.54
N SER A 375 0.10 -11.21 14.97
CA SER A 375 1.38 -11.74 14.48
C SER A 375 1.34 -13.26 14.32
N GLY A 376 2.10 -13.76 13.36
CA GLY A 376 2.22 -15.19 13.11
C GLY A 376 3.42 -15.52 12.23
N THR A 377 3.66 -16.82 12.02
CA THR A 377 4.79 -17.33 11.23
C THR A 377 4.30 -18.10 10.00
N ARG A 378 4.98 -17.94 8.86
CA ARG A 378 4.74 -18.79 7.69
C ARG A 378 5.21 -20.22 8.02
N GLY A 379 4.36 -21.21 7.75
CA GLY A 379 4.71 -22.62 7.98
C GLY A 379 5.98 -23.03 7.23
N MET A 380 6.77 -23.94 7.82
CA MET A 380 8.08 -24.37 7.33
C MET A 380 8.07 -25.08 5.95
N GLY A 381 6.90 -25.33 5.37
CA GLY A 381 6.72 -26.35 4.34
C GLY A 381 6.77 -27.77 4.93
N ARG A 382 6.52 -28.77 4.08
CA ARG A 382 6.85 -30.18 4.31
C ARG A 382 7.71 -30.65 3.15
#